data_AF-A0A433CB05-F1
#
_entry.id   AF-A0A433CB05-F1
#
_cell.length_a   1.000
_cell.length_b   1.000
_cell.length_c   1.000
_cell.angle_alpha   90.00
_cell.angle_beta   90.00
_cell.angle_gamma   90.00
#
_symmetry.space_group_name_H-M   'P 1'
#
loop_
_entity.id
_entity.type
_entity.pdbx_description
1 polymer ?
#
loop_
_entity_poly.entity_id
_entity_poly.type
_entity_poly.pdbx_seq_one_letter_code
_entity_poly.pdbx_strand_id
1 'polypeptide(L)'
;MSTTIIYEMKAIRIPGAPFDLASDLFLLAILSGSNNCYAGWGANAKRARSWGAPVLGSSEDVIAHAIDWARHFEGGNTVWKNMGKTGELSAAEWIGKVRSSLSRPIECPERHLGLTSANVGSLTLSAKQAGDESLVRELLIQQLIYAREKPGQSAWHIIKVEGPGAV
;
A
#
# COMPACT_ATOMS: atom_id res chain seq x y z
N MET A 1 14.28 11.55 -16.16
CA MET A 1 13.23 11.59 -15.12
C MET A 1 12.88 10.18 -14.69
N SER A 2 12.52 10.01 -13.42
CA SER A 2 12.11 8.74 -12.82
C SER A 2 10.60 8.58 -12.98
N THR A 3 10.12 7.44 -13.49
CA THR A 3 8.68 7.14 -13.60
C THR A 3 8.36 5.99 -12.67
N THR A 4 7.38 6.20 -11.79
CA THR A 4 6.84 5.16 -10.92
C THR A 4 5.97 4.20 -11.72
N ILE A 5 6.17 2.91 -11.53
CA ILE A 5 5.36 1.85 -12.13
C ILE A 5 4.62 1.14 -11.01
N ILE A 6 3.29 1.22 -11.03
CA ILE A 6 2.45 0.43 -10.12
C ILE A 6 2.10 -0.89 -10.80
N TYR A 7 2.59 -2.00 -10.25
CA TYR A 7 2.38 -3.33 -10.78
C TYR A 7 1.15 -4.00 -10.21
N GLU A 8 0.80 -3.75 -8.96
CA GLU A 8 -0.33 -4.39 -8.31
C GLU A 8 -0.82 -3.54 -7.15
N MET A 9 -2.09 -3.71 -6.80
CA MET A 9 -2.72 -3.01 -5.69
C MET A 9 -3.76 -3.91 -5.03
N LYS A 10 -3.78 -3.89 -3.70
CA LYS A 10 -4.72 -4.64 -2.87
C LYS A 10 -5.16 -3.78 -1.70
N ALA A 11 -6.47 -3.61 -1.52
CA ALA A 11 -7.02 -3.10 -0.28
C ALA A 11 -7.12 -4.24 0.74
N ILE A 12 -6.61 -4.01 1.94
CA ILE A 12 -6.74 -4.92 3.09
C ILE A 12 -7.75 -4.28 4.05
N ARG A 13 -8.82 -4.99 4.38
CA ARG A 13 -9.79 -4.58 5.40
C ARG A 13 -9.32 -5.06 6.76
N ILE A 14 -9.30 -4.15 7.72
CA ILE A 14 -8.89 -4.39 9.09
C ILE A 14 -10.12 -4.11 9.96
N PRO A 15 -10.59 -5.09 10.74
CA PRO A 15 -11.77 -4.89 11.57
C PRO A 15 -11.51 -3.76 12.59
N GLY A 16 -12.46 -2.82 12.70
CA GLY A 16 -12.35 -1.67 13.59
C GLY A 16 -12.66 -1.99 15.05
N ALA A 17 -13.47 -3.02 15.32
CA ALA A 17 -13.90 -3.39 16.67
C ALA A 17 -12.74 -3.66 17.65
N PRO A 18 -11.65 -4.35 17.28
CA PRO A 18 -10.46 -4.49 18.13
C PRO A 18 -9.75 -3.18 18.46
N PHE A 19 -10.11 -2.06 17.87
CA PHE A 19 -9.52 -0.74 18.12
C PHE A 19 -10.53 0.24 18.72
N ASP A 20 -11.70 -0.25 19.14
CA ASP A 20 -12.82 0.57 19.61
C ASP A 20 -13.26 1.62 18.57
N LEU A 21 -13.14 1.28 17.28
CA LEU A 21 -13.55 2.14 16.17
C LEU A 21 -14.93 1.75 15.67
N ALA A 22 -15.74 2.75 15.34
CA ALA A 22 -17.09 2.57 14.81
C ALA A 22 -17.11 2.03 13.37
N SER A 23 -15.99 2.13 12.66
CA SER A 23 -15.84 1.69 11.27
C SER A 23 -14.55 0.90 11.10
N ASP A 24 -14.56 -0.01 10.14
CA ASP A 24 -13.36 -0.71 9.72
C ASP A 24 -12.34 0.22 9.07
N LEU A 25 -11.09 -0.19 9.14
CA LEU A 25 -9.98 0.47 8.50
C LEU A 25 -9.58 -0.27 7.23
N PHE A 26 -8.94 0.45 6.32
CA PHE A 26 -8.42 -0.04 5.07
C PHE A 26 -6.96 0.36 4.95
N LEU A 27 -6.12 -0.63 4.69
CA LEU A 27 -4.73 -0.44 4.29
C LEU A 27 -4.63 -0.68 2.79
N LEU A 28 -4.21 0.33 2.04
CA LEU A 28 -3.94 0.16 0.62
C LEU A 28 -2.52 -0.37 0.48
N ALA A 29 -2.33 -1.57 -0.04
CA ALA A 29 -1.02 -2.13 -0.36
C ALA A 29 -0.76 -1.98 -1.87
N ILE A 30 0.40 -1.45 -2.24
CA ILE A 30 0.82 -1.22 -3.63
C ILE A 30 2.17 -1.89 -3.88
N LEU A 31 2.24 -2.72 -4.91
CA LEU A 31 3.50 -3.19 -5.48
C LEU A 31 3.97 -2.17 -6.51
N SER A 32 5.09 -1.51 -6.24
CA SER A 32 5.61 -0.49 -7.13
C SER A 32 7.12 -0.63 -7.35
N GLY A 33 7.61 0.03 -8.39
CA GLY A 33 9.03 0.18 -8.67
C GLY A 33 9.25 1.43 -9.52
N SER A 34 10.50 1.65 -9.91
CA SER A 34 10.85 2.76 -10.81
C SER A 34 11.44 2.24 -12.11
N ASN A 35 11.24 2.98 -13.19
CA ASN A 35 11.78 2.66 -14.52
C ASN A 35 13.31 2.57 -14.56
N ASN A 36 14.00 3.23 -13.63
CA ASN A 36 15.45 3.31 -13.55
C ASN A 36 16.06 2.55 -12.34
N CYS A 37 15.26 1.83 -11.56
CA CYS A 37 15.75 1.05 -10.42
C CYS A 37 15.70 -0.44 -10.75
N TYR A 38 16.83 -1.12 -10.59
CA TYR A 38 16.99 -2.53 -10.92
C TYR A 38 17.63 -3.30 -9.76
N ALA A 39 17.16 -4.53 -9.57
CA ALA A 39 17.73 -5.51 -8.67
C ALA A 39 18.66 -6.44 -9.47
N GLY A 40 19.89 -6.61 -8.98
CA GLY A 40 20.94 -7.36 -9.65
C GLY A 40 21.83 -6.50 -10.57
N TRP A 41 22.70 -7.16 -11.33
CA TRP A 41 23.73 -6.52 -12.16
C TRP A 41 23.68 -7.00 -13.61
N GLY A 42 24.02 -6.10 -14.54
CA GLY A 42 24.18 -6.42 -15.97
C GLY A 42 22.86 -6.60 -16.74
N ALA A 43 22.94 -7.24 -17.90
CA ALA A 43 21.84 -7.36 -18.88
C ALA A 43 20.61 -8.15 -18.36
N ASN A 44 20.78 -8.93 -17.30
CA ASN A 44 19.70 -9.72 -16.68
C ASN A 44 19.07 -9.03 -15.46
N ALA A 45 19.50 -7.80 -15.14
CA ALA A 45 18.94 -7.06 -14.02
C ALA A 45 17.43 -6.84 -14.24
N LYS A 46 16.64 -7.21 -13.23
CA LYS A 46 15.18 -7.04 -13.25
C LYS A 46 14.86 -5.71 -12.58
N ARG A 47 13.76 -5.05 -12.98
CA ARG A 47 13.34 -3.84 -12.26
C ARG A 47 13.05 -4.19 -10.80
N ALA A 48 13.63 -3.40 -9.89
CA ALA A 48 13.42 -3.56 -8.46
C ALA A 48 11.97 -3.21 -8.12
N ARG A 49 11.35 -4.02 -7.27
CA ARG A 49 9.94 -3.86 -6.91
C ARG A 49 9.76 -4.15 -5.43
N SER A 50 8.97 -3.33 -4.77
CA SER A 50 8.62 -3.55 -3.37
C SER A 50 7.15 -3.23 -3.12
N TRP A 51 6.59 -3.97 -2.17
CA TRP A 51 5.29 -3.66 -1.61
C TRP A 51 5.43 -2.52 -0.60
N GLY A 52 4.40 -1.69 -0.54
CA GLY A 52 4.23 -0.71 0.53
C GLY A 52 2.75 -0.44 0.81
N ALA A 53 2.45 0.02 2.02
CA ALA A 53 1.16 0.57 2.46
C ALA A 53 1.05 2.11 2.40
N PRO A 54 0.74 2.80 1.28
CA PRO A 54 0.83 4.28 1.26
C PRO A 54 -0.20 4.97 2.14
N VAL A 55 -1.33 4.32 2.41
CA VAL A 55 -2.40 4.87 3.23
C VAL A 55 -3.01 3.78 4.11
N LEU A 56 -3.29 4.15 5.35
CA LEU A 56 -4.09 3.41 6.33
C LEU A 56 -5.13 4.39 6.89
N GLY A 57 -6.41 4.03 6.83
CA GLY A 57 -7.48 4.88 7.36
C GLY A 57 -8.86 4.33 7.03
N SER A 58 -9.87 5.19 7.10
CA SER A 58 -11.20 4.86 6.59
C SER A 58 -11.20 4.67 5.07
N SER A 59 -12.30 4.16 4.51
CA SER A 59 -12.46 4.10 3.06
C SER A 59 -12.40 5.49 2.41
N GLU A 60 -12.89 6.52 3.09
CA GLU A 60 -12.84 7.92 2.65
C GLU A 60 -11.40 8.43 2.59
N ASP A 61 -10.57 8.11 3.59
CA ASP A 61 -9.15 8.49 3.61
C ASP A 61 -8.40 7.85 2.44
N VAL A 62 -8.66 6.58 2.14
CA VAL A 62 -8.04 5.88 1.01
C VAL A 62 -8.46 6.51 -0.33
N ILE A 63 -9.72 6.93 -0.47
CA ILE A 63 -10.20 7.62 -1.68
C ILE A 63 -9.63 9.03 -1.79
N ALA A 64 -9.54 9.79 -0.69
CA ALA A 64 -8.93 11.11 -0.67
C ALA A 64 -7.47 11.04 -1.10
N HIS A 65 -6.72 10.07 -0.57
CA HIS A 65 -5.36 9.79 -0.99
C HIS A 65 -5.27 9.40 -2.47
N ALA A 66 -6.21 8.61 -2.99
CA ALA A 66 -6.24 8.26 -4.42
C ALA A 66 -6.47 9.48 -5.32
N ILE A 67 -7.30 10.42 -4.89
CA ILE A 67 -7.54 11.69 -5.60
C ILE A 67 -6.25 12.54 -5.62
N ASP A 68 -5.56 12.69 -4.48
CA ASP A 68 -4.29 13.43 -4.45
C ASP A 68 -3.23 12.75 -5.33
N TRP A 69 -3.13 11.42 -5.31
CA TRP A 69 -2.16 10.69 -6.12
C TRP A 69 -2.46 10.80 -7.63
N ALA A 70 -3.73 10.95 -8.02
CA ALA A 70 -4.15 10.93 -9.42
C ALA A 70 -3.36 11.93 -10.31
N ARG A 71 -2.95 13.08 -9.75
CA ARG A 71 -2.11 14.07 -10.43
C ARG A 71 -0.79 13.50 -10.98
N HIS A 72 -0.25 12.45 -10.35
CA HIS A 72 0.98 11.81 -10.79
C HIS A 72 0.80 10.97 -12.05
N PHE A 73 -0.43 10.51 -12.34
CA PHE A 73 -0.75 9.83 -13.59
C PHE A 73 -0.92 10.82 -14.74
N GLU A 74 -1.62 11.93 -14.52
CA GLU A 74 -1.84 12.97 -15.54
C GLU A 74 -0.53 13.60 -16.04
N GLY A 75 0.48 13.71 -15.17
CA GLY A 75 1.81 14.19 -15.53
C GLY A 75 2.76 13.13 -16.13
N GLY A 76 2.31 11.89 -16.39
CA GLY A 76 3.14 10.79 -16.88
C GLY A 76 4.22 10.30 -15.89
N ASN A 77 4.15 10.76 -14.63
CA ASN A 77 5.11 10.40 -13.58
C ASN A 77 4.79 9.03 -12.96
N THR A 78 3.57 8.52 -13.14
CA THR A 78 3.14 7.20 -12.70
C THR A 78 2.37 6.48 -13.80
N VAL A 79 2.63 5.17 -13.95
CA VAL A 79 1.94 4.30 -14.91
C VAL A 79 1.48 3.01 -14.22
N TRP A 80 0.46 2.37 -14.79
CA TRP A 80 -0.14 1.13 -14.30
C TRP A 80 0.30 -0.07 -15.14
N LYS A 81 0.85 -1.09 -14.48
CA LYS A 81 1.36 -2.38 -14.99
C LYS A 81 2.56 -2.28 -15.94
N ASN A 82 2.50 -1.42 -16.94
CA ASN A 82 3.47 -1.32 -18.02
C ASN A 82 3.99 0.11 -18.20
N MET A 83 5.20 0.24 -18.74
CA MET A 83 5.76 1.55 -19.11
C MET A 83 5.23 2.03 -20.46
N GLY A 84 5.14 3.35 -20.62
CA GLY A 84 4.68 4.01 -21.84
C GLY A 84 3.17 4.10 -21.93
N LYS A 85 2.67 4.45 -23.13
CA LYS A 85 1.26 4.77 -23.38
C LYS A 85 0.26 3.71 -22.91
N THR A 86 0.64 2.44 -22.93
CA THR A 86 -0.25 1.33 -22.54
C THR A 86 -0.45 1.21 -21.03
N GLY A 87 0.37 1.89 -20.22
CA GLY A 87 0.18 2.00 -18.77
C GLY A 87 -0.28 3.36 -18.30
N GLU A 88 -0.46 4.34 -19.20
CA GLU A 88 -1.04 5.63 -18.83
C GLU A 88 -2.50 5.42 -18.38
N LEU A 89 -2.89 6.12 -17.32
CA LEU A 89 -4.26 6.15 -16.83
C LEU A 89 -4.69 7.60 -16.68
N SER A 90 -5.97 7.87 -16.93
CA SER A 90 -6.61 9.09 -16.43
C SER A 90 -6.80 9.03 -14.91
N ALA A 91 -6.97 10.20 -14.29
CA ALA A 91 -7.32 10.31 -12.87
C ALA A 91 -8.56 9.47 -12.50
N ALA A 92 -9.60 9.53 -13.35
CA ALA A 92 -10.84 8.78 -13.14
C ALA A 92 -10.62 7.27 -13.18
N GLU A 93 -9.79 6.76 -14.10
CA GLU A 93 -9.46 5.33 -14.16
C GLU A 93 -8.66 4.87 -12.95
N TRP A 94 -7.71 5.68 -12.47
CA TRP A 94 -6.97 5.38 -11.24
C TRP A 94 -7.90 5.29 -10.03
N ILE A 95 -8.74 6.31 -9.81
CA ILE A 95 -9.71 6.33 -8.71
C ILE A 95 -10.69 5.15 -8.83
N GLY A 96 -11.13 4.82 -10.04
CA GLY A 96 -11.98 3.66 -10.32
C GLY A 96 -11.32 2.33 -9.90
N LYS A 97 -10.02 2.17 -10.16
CA LYS A 97 -9.26 0.99 -9.70
C LYS A 97 -9.19 0.92 -8.18
N VAL A 98 -8.98 2.04 -7.49
CA VAL A 98 -8.94 2.07 -6.01
C VAL A 98 -10.31 1.72 -5.44
N ARG A 99 -11.39 2.31 -5.96
CA ARG A 99 -12.78 1.96 -5.57
C ARG A 99 -13.08 0.48 -5.78
N SER A 100 -12.69 -0.07 -6.93
CA SER A 100 -12.86 -1.50 -7.20
C SER A 100 -12.11 -2.37 -6.19
N SER A 101 -10.91 -1.97 -5.77
CA SER A 101 -10.15 -2.70 -4.75
C SER A 101 -10.82 -2.62 -3.37
N LEU A 102 -11.31 -1.45 -2.98
CA LEU A 102 -12.07 -1.26 -1.73
C LEU A 102 -13.39 -2.04 -1.69
N SER A 103 -14.03 -2.26 -2.85
CA SER A 103 -15.27 -3.05 -2.93
C SER A 103 -15.07 -4.56 -2.73
N ARG A 104 -13.82 -5.03 -2.86
CA ARG A 104 -13.43 -6.44 -2.72
C ARG A 104 -12.11 -6.53 -1.95
N PRO A 105 -12.10 -6.08 -0.68
CA PRO A 105 -10.88 -6.05 0.10
C PRO A 105 -10.49 -7.48 0.51
N ILE A 106 -9.22 -7.66 0.83
CA ILE A 106 -8.73 -8.87 1.50
C ILE A 106 -8.96 -8.67 2.99
N GLU A 107 -9.75 -9.56 3.59
CA GLU A 107 -10.04 -9.50 5.02
C GLU A 107 -8.80 -9.87 5.84
N CYS A 108 -8.39 -9.01 6.76
CA CYS A 108 -7.41 -9.32 7.80
C CYS A 108 -8.13 -10.00 8.97
N PRO A 109 -7.89 -11.29 9.23
CA PRO A 109 -8.52 -11.98 10.36
C PRO A 109 -8.12 -11.34 11.68
N GLU A 110 -9.09 -11.11 12.57
CA GLU A 110 -8.86 -10.48 13.88
C GLU A 110 -7.74 -11.17 14.69
N ARG A 111 -7.69 -12.50 14.66
CA ARG A 111 -6.63 -13.29 15.31
C ARG A 111 -5.21 -12.90 14.87
N HIS A 112 -5.03 -12.34 13.67
CA HIS A 112 -3.72 -11.92 13.18
C HIS A 112 -3.26 -10.58 13.78
N LEU A 113 -4.16 -9.79 14.36
CA LEU A 113 -3.82 -8.52 15.00
C LEU A 113 -2.98 -8.71 16.28
N GLY A 114 -3.14 -9.85 16.95
CA GLY A 114 -2.36 -10.25 18.13
C GLY A 114 -1.04 -10.96 17.81
N LEU A 115 -0.60 -10.94 16.54
CA LEU A 115 0.68 -11.52 16.11
C LEU A 115 1.67 -10.40 15.77
N THR A 116 2.96 -10.71 15.81
CA THR A 116 4.04 -9.81 15.32
C THR A 116 4.13 -9.77 13.80
N SER A 117 3.51 -10.75 13.13
CA SER A 117 3.40 -10.84 11.68
C SER A 117 2.05 -11.43 11.28
N ALA A 118 1.34 -10.75 10.38
CA ALA A 118 0.02 -11.12 9.91
C ALA A 118 0.06 -11.51 8.43
N ASN A 119 -0.31 -12.76 8.12
CA ASN A 119 -0.53 -13.19 6.74
C ASN A 119 -1.95 -12.85 6.31
N VAL A 120 -2.09 -11.98 5.30
CA VAL A 120 -3.37 -11.48 4.79
C VAL A 120 -3.45 -11.76 3.29
N GLY A 121 -4.13 -12.86 2.96
CA GLY A 121 -4.10 -13.42 1.61
C GLY A 121 -2.68 -13.84 1.22
N SER A 122 -2.15 -13.23 0.16
CA SER A 122 -0.77 -13.47 -0.30
C SER A 122 0.23 -12.43 0.25
N LEU A 123 -0.20 -11.54 1.13
CA LEU A 123 0.64 -10.47 1.69
C LEU A 123 0.97 -10.78 3.15
N THR A 124 2.11 -10.28 3.61
CA THR A 124 2.52 -10.33 5.01
C THR A 124 2.69 -8.91 5.53
N LEU A 125 2.09 -8.62 6.68
CA LEU A 125 2.21 -7.35 7.39
C LEU A 125 3.04 -7.55 8.65
N SER A 126 4.05 -6.70 8.87
CA SER A 126 4.93 -6.76 10.05
C SER A 126 5.56 -5.40 10.32
N ALA A 127 6.35 -5.28 11.39
CA ALA A 127 7.09 -4.05 11.69
C ALA A 127 8.10 -3.74 10.58
N LYS A 128 8.24 -2.45 10.25
CA LYS A 128 9.26 -1.98 9.28
C LYS A 128 10.67 -2.12 9.83
N GLN A 129 10.84 -1.86 11.12
CA GLN A 129 12.12 -1.97 11.80
C GLN A 129 12.43 -3.43 12.14
N ALA A 130 13.62 -3.90 11.74
CA ALA A 130 14.06 -5.25 12.09
C ALA A 130 14.25 -5.38 13.61
N GLY A 131 13.74 -6.46 14.18
CA GLY A 131 13.82 -6.74 15.63
C GLY A 131 12.75 -6.03 16.47
N ASP A 132 11.85 -5.27 15.85
CA ASP A 132 10.65 -4.77 16.53
C ASP A 132 9.64 -5.91 16.67
N GLU A 133 9.35 -6.27 17.92
CA GLU A 133 8.42 -7.34 18.29
C GLU A 133 7.00 -6.81 18.59
N SER A 134 6.69 -5.57 18.18
CA SER A 134 5.36 -5.00 18.31
C SER A 134 4.32 -5.86 17.58
N LEU A 135 3.15 -5.98 18.19
CA LEU A 135 2.02 -6.66 17.58
C LEU A 135 1.49 -5.84 16.39
N VAL A 136 0.90 -6.51 15.41
CA VAL A 136 0.29 -5.85 14.25
C VAL A 136 -0.74 -4.80 14.68
N ARG A 137 -1.51 -5.07 15.74
CA ARG A 137 -2.43 -4.09 16.35
C ARG A 137 -1.70 -2.82 16.79
N GLU A 138 -0.56 -2.94 17.45
CA GLU A 138 0.20 -1.82 17.99
C GLU A 138 0.79 -0.96 16.86
N LEU A 139 1.32 -1.60 15.82
CA LEU A 139 1.82 -0.92 14.62
C LEU A 139 0.71 -0.12 13.91
N LEU A 140 -0.49 -0.69 13.83
CA LEU A 140 -1.66 -0.02 13.25
C LEU A 140 -2.09 1.19 14.09
N ILE A 141 -2.09 1.07 15.42
CA ILE A 141 -2.40 2.19 16.33
C ILE A 141 -1.36 3.30 16.19
N GLN A 142 -0.07 2.95 16.22
CA GLN A 142 1.02 3.91 16.02
C GLN A 142 0.87 4.66 14.70
N GLN A 143 0.51 3.96 13.62
CA GLN A 143 0.26 4.57 12.32
C GLN A 143 -0.95 5.51 12.32
N LEU A 144 -2.03 5.16 12.98
CA LEU A 144 -3.20 6.05 13.11
C LEU A 144 -2.87 7.32 13.90
N ILE A 145 -2.10 7.20 14.99
CA ILE A 145 -1.63 8.34 15.77
C ILE A 145 -0.74 9.24 14.89
N TYR A 146 0.23 8.64 14.20
CA TYR A 146 1.13 9.35 13.31
C TYR A 146 0.39 10.09 12.18
N ALA A 147 -0.62 9.45 11.57
CA ALA A 147 -1.44 10.05 10.53
C ALA A 147 -2.27 11.24 11.04
N ARG A 148 -2.70 11.23 12.31
CA ARG A 148 -3.38 12.38 12.93
C ARG A 148 -2.42 13.55 13.17
N GLU A 149 -1.20 13.28 13.62
CA GLU A 149 -0.19 14.31 13.85
C GLU A 149 0.37 14.88 12.55
N LYS A 150 0.47 14.06 11.51
CA LYS A 150 0.98 14.44 10.18
C LYS A 150 0.04 13.94 9.08
N PRO A 151 -1.09 14.63 8.86
CA PRO A 151 -2.03 14.27 7.81
C PRO A 151 -1.36 14.19 6.44
N GLY A 152 -1.65 13.12 5.69
CA GLY A 152 -1.10 12.90 4.35
C GLY A 152 0.29 12.25 4.29
N GLN A 153 0.93 11.95 5.43
CA GLN A 153 2.13 11.11 5.43
C GLN A 153 1.80 9.62 5.20
N SER A 154 2.69 8.94 4.50
CA SER A 154 2.53 7.53 4.11
C SER A 154 2.72 6.56 5.28
N ALA A 155 2.01 5.43 5.27
CA ALA A 155 2.14 4.38 6.30
C ALA A 155 3.38 3.47 6.14
N TRP A 156 4.23 3.71 5.13
CA TRP A 156 5.45 2.93 4.85
C TRP A 156 6.52 3.00 5.94
N HIS A 157 6.42 3.96 6.86
CA HIS A 157 7.40 4.19 7.91
C HIS A 157 7.29 3.18 9.06
N ILE A 158 6.08 2.70 9.34
CA ILE A 158 5.80 1.85 10.50
C ILE A 158 5.55 0.41 10.07
N ILE A 159 4.77 0.23 9.00
CA ILE A 159 4.32 -1.08 8.54
C ILE A 159 5.13 -1.52 7.32
N LYS A 160 5.74 -2.70 7.43
CA LYS A 160 6.29 -3.45 6.30
C LYS A 160 5.18 -4.26 5.64
N VAL A 161 5.14 -4.23 4.32
CA VAL A 161 4.31 -5.14 3.53
C VAL A 161 5.24 -5.97 2.66
N GLU A 162 5.07 -7.29 2.69
CA GLU A 162 5.80 -8.23 1.85
C GLU A 162 4.81 -9.11 1.08
N GLY A 163 5.25 -9.63 -0.06
CA GLY A 163 4.37 -10.41 -0.93
C GLY A 163 5.00 -10.77 -2.27
N PRO A 164 4.27 -11.50 -3.12
CA PRO A 164 4.76 -11.94 -4.41
C PRO A 164 5.08 -10.76 -5.34
N GLY A 165 6.01 -10.97 -6.27
CA GLY A 165 6.37 -9.99 -7.28
C GLY A 165 7.35 -8.90 -6.84
N ALA A 166 7.73 -8.86 -5.55
CA ALA A 166 8.86 -8.08 -5.07
C ALA A 166 10.19 -8.68 -5.56
N VAL A 167 11.16 -7.82 -5.90
CA VAL A 167 12.49 -8.18 -6.45
C VAL A 167 13.52 -7.17 -5.98
#